data_AF-A0A7C6NZ58-F1
#
_entry.id   AF-A0A7C6NZ58-F1
#
_cell.length_a   1.000
_cell.length_b   1.000
_cell.length_c   1.000
_cell.angle_alpha   90.00
_cell.angle_beta   90.00
_cell.angle_gamma   90.00
#
_symmetry.space_group_name_H-M   'P 1'
#
loop_
_entity.id
_entity.type
_entity.pdbx_description
1 polymer ?
#
loop_
_entity_poly.entity_id
_entity_poly.type
_entity_poly.pdbx_seq_one_letter_code
_entity_poly.pdbx_strand_id
1 'polypeptide(L)' 'MKRAIKIILLIIGILLILAFFITIAYDYYLMKTRIFAVPLGIQFTIMLSSILFFIPGVICLIAAYFLRIRRRETN' A
#
# COMPACT_ATOMS: atom_id res chain seq x y z
N MET A 1 -15.35 21.14 -1.11
CA MET A 1 -14.59 20.13 -1.89
C MET A 1 -13.30 19.65 -1.21
N LYS A 2 -12.39 20.51 -0.75
CA LYS A 2 -11.08 20.09 -0.16
C LYS A 2 -11.15 19.11 1.03
N ARG A 3 -12.24 19.11 1.83
CA ARG A 3 -12.47 18.11 2.91
C ARG A 3 -12.71 16.70 2.38
N ALA A 4 -13.54 16.56 1.34
CA ALA A 4 -13.90 15.26 0.77
C ALA A 4 -12.68 14.59 0.13
N ILE A 5 -11.90 15.35 -0.64
CA ILE A 5 -10.65 14.87 -1.28
C ILE A 5 -9.70 14.27 -0.24
N LYS A 6 -9.51 14.96 0.90
CA LYS A 6 -8.65 14.46 1.98
C LYS A 6 -9.14 13.14 2.58
N ILE A 7 -10.45 13.00 2.78
CA ILE A 7 -11.05 11.77 3.33
C ILE A 7 -10.86 10.61 2.34
N ILE A 8 -11.10 10.86 1.05
CA ILE A 8 -10.93 9.87 -0.02
C ILE A 8 -9.47 9.40 -0.08
N LEU A 9 -8.50 10.32 -0.10
CA LEU A 9 -7.07 9.99 -0.08
C LEU A 9 -6.66 9.15 1.14
N LEU A 10 -7.24 9.45 2.31
CA LEU A 10 -6.95 8.72 3.53
C LEU A 10 -7.52 7.30 3.49
N ILE A 11 -8.75 7.13 3.01
CA ILE A 11 -9.39 5.81 2.84
C ILE A 11 -8.61 4.97 1.82
N ILE A 12 -8.24 5.54 0.67
CA ILE A 12 -7.46 4.86 -0.37
C ILE A 12 -6.07 4.46 0.16
N GLY A 13 -5.39 5.36 0.88
CA GLY A 13 -4.09 5.06 1.47
C GLY A 13 -4.14 3.90 2.46
N ILE A 14 -5.15 3.86 3.33
CA ILE A 14 -5.37 2.76 4.27
C ILE A 14 -5.69 1.45 3.53
N LEU A 15 -6.57 1.49 2.52
CA LEU A 15 -6.92 0.31 1.73
C LEU A 15 -5.70 -0.27 1.01
N LEU A 16 -4.83 0.57 0.44
CA LEU A 16 -3.61 0.13 -0.24
C LEU A 16 -2.61 -0.51 0.73
N ILE A 17 -2.45 0.06 1.94
CA ILE A 17 -1.59 -0.53 2.98
C ILE A 17 -2.18 -1.85 3.47
N LEU A 18 -3.49 -1.93 3.67
CA LEU A 18 -4.14 -3.17 4.08
C LEU A 18 -3.98 -4.25 3.00
N ALA A 19 -4.17 -3.89 1.73
CA ALA A 19 -3.95 -4.77 0.60
C ALA A 19 -2.49 -5.28 0.58
N PHE A 20 -1.51 -4.39 0.80
CA PHE A 20 -0.10 -4.77 0.92
C PHE A 20 0.15 -5.87 1.97
N PHE A 21 -0.40 -5.71 3.19
CA PHE A 21 -0.26 -6.71 4.24
C PHE A 21 -0.94 -8.03 3.89
N ILE A 22 -2.13 -7.98 3.28
CA ILE A 22 -2.85 -9.18 2.83
C ILE A 22 -2.05 -9.92 1.76
N THR A 23 -1.52 -9.21 0.77
CA THR A 23 -0.73 -9.81 -0.32
C THR A 23 0.56 -10.43 0.23
N ILE A 24 1.27 -9.76 1.16
CA ILE A 24 2.44 -10.35 1.83
C ILE A 24 2.07 -11.62 2.60
N ALA A 25 0.98 -11.60 3.36
CA ALA A 25 0.56 -12.78 4.13
C ALA A 25 0.17 -13.94 3.21
N TYR A 26 -0.50 -13.64 2.11
CA TYR A 26 -0.87 -14.60 1.08
C TYR A 26 0.38 -15.18 0.39
N ASP A 27 1.31 -14.33 -0.06
CA ASP A 27 2.57 -14.74 -0.68
C ASP A 27 3.40 -15.60 0.28
N TYR A 28 3.48 -15.23 1.55
CA TYR A 28 4.15 -16.01 2.58
C TYR A 28 3.52 -17.40 2.74
N TYR A 29 2.19 -17.48 2.78
CA TYR A 29 1.48 -18.77 2.87
C TYR A 29 1.69 -19.62 1.61
N LEU A 30 1.69 -18.99 0.44
CA LEU A 30 1.91 -19.64 -0.84
C LEU A 30 3.35 -20.15 -0.97
N MET A 31 4.33 -19.39 -0.49
CA MET A 31 5.72 -19.85 -0.38
C MET A 31 5.82 -21.03 0.57
N LYS A 32 5.24 -20.94 1.78
CA LYS A 32 5.26 -22.01 2.78
C LYS A 32 4.66 -23.32 2.25
N THR A 33 3.65 -23.25 1.40
CA THR A 33 2.98 -24.43 0.82
C THR A 33 3.65 -24.95 -0.45
N ARG A 34 4.43 -24.13 -1.16
CA ARG A 34 5.03 -24.47 -2.47
C ARG A 34 6.55 -24.40 -2.52
N ILE A 35 7.24 -24.50 -1.38
CA ILE A 35 8.71 -24.39 -1.22
C ILE A 35 9.49 -25.22 -2.26
N PHE A 36 8.94 -26.37 -2.69
CA PHE A 36 9.60 -27.27 -3.65
C PHE A 36 9.05 -27.22 -5.09
N ALA A 37 7.99 -26.45 -5.36
CA ALA A 37 7.26 -26.50 -6.64
C ALA A 37 7.39 -25.23 -7.49
N VAL A 38 7.90 -24.13 -6.95
CA VAL A 38 7.94 -22.83 -7.65
C VAL A 38 9.38 -22.34 -7.79
N PRO A 39 9.84 -22.00 -9.01
CA PRO A 39 11.16 -21.41 -9.24
C PRO A 39 11.38 -20.12 -8.43
N LEU A 40 12.57 -19.98 -7.85
CA LEU A 40 12.99 -18.81 -7.04
C LEU A 40 12.76 -17.47 -7.75
N GLY A 41 12.88 -17.42 -9.08
CA GLY A 41 12.64 -16.20 -9.87
C GLY A 41 11.18 -15.72 -9.87
N ILE A 42 10.22 -16.65 -9.77
CA ILE A 42 8.78 -16.34 -9.70
C ILE A 42 8.43 -15.84 -8.28
N GLN A 43 9.07 -16.41 -7.27
CA GLN A 43 8.93 -15.96 -5.87
C GLN A 43 9.39 -14.51 -5.70
N PHE A 44 10.51 -14.13 -6.33
CA PHE A 44 11.04 -12.77 -6.26
C PHE A 44 10.13 -11.74 -6.94
N THR A 45 9.56 -12.08 -8.10
CA THR A 45 8.66 -11.18 -8.85
C THR A 45 7.34 -10.97 -8.12
N ILE A 46 6.79 -12.01 -7.48
CA ILE A 46 5.60 -11.91 -6.63
C ILE A 46 5.85 -10.97 -5.45
N MET A 47 6.96 -11.15 -4.74
CA MET A 47 7.32 -10.29 -3.61
C MET A 47 7.55 -8.82 -4.03
N LEU A 48 8.14 -8.60 -5.22
CA LEU A 48 8.34 -7.26 -5.78
C LEU A 48 7.01 -6.60 -6.17
N SER A 49 6.05 -7.37 -6.68
CA SER A 49 4.68 -6.91 -6.96
C SER A 49 3.95 -6.43 -5.71
N SER A 50 4.20 -7.05 -4.56
CA SER A 50 3.63 -6.63 -3.29
C SER A 50 4.13 -5.23 -2.89
N ILE A 51 5.43 -4.94 -3.08
CA ILE A 51 6.01 -3.60 -2.82
C ILE A 51 5.33 -2.49 -3.65
N LEU A 52 4.78 -2.84 -4.83
CA LEU A 52 4.08 -1.90 -5.71
C LEU A 52 2.82 -1.29 -5.06
N PHE A 53 2.21 -1.94 -4.07
CA PHE A 53 1.04 -1.40 -3.35
C PHE A 53 1.42 -0.52 -2.15
N PHE A 54 2.63 -0.71 -1.59
CA PHE A 54 3.10 0.04 -0.44
C PHE A 54 3.42 1.50 -0.78
N ILE A 55 4.17 1.72 -1.87
CA ILE A 55 4.59 3.06 -2.33
C ILE A 55 3.40 4.01 -2.56
N PRO A 56 2.37 3.65 -3.37
CA PRO A 56 1.22 4.53 -3.58
C PRO A 56 0.37 4.72 -2.32
N GLY A 57 0.31 3.72 -1.41
CA GLY A 57 -0.36 3.86 -0.12
C GLY A 57 0.28 4.92 0.78
N VAL A 58 1.62 4.89 0.86
CA VAL A 58 2.40 5.89 1.61
C VAL A 58 2.29 7.28 0.99
N ILE A 59 2.36 7.39 -0.35
CA ILE A 59 2.20 8.67 -1.06
C ILE A 59 0.81 9.27 -0.80
N CYS A 60 -0.26 8.47 -0.81
CA CYS A 60 -1.62 8.94 -0.52
C CYS A 60 -1.74 9.48 0.91
N LEU A 61 -1.13 8.82 1.89
CA LEU A 61 -1.10 9.28 3.28
C LEU A 61 -0.30 10.57 3.46
N ILE A 62 0.86 10.69 2.83
CA ILE A 62 1.69 11.90 2.84
C ILE A 62 0.94 13.07 2.18
N ALA A 63 0.30 12.84 1.04
CA ALA A 63 -0.52 13.85 0.36
C ALA A 63 -1.69 14.31 1.24
N ALA A 64 -2.38 13.38 1.93
CA ALA A 64 -3.42 13.73 2.88
C ALA A 64 -2.90 14.54 4.09
N TYR A 65 -1.67 14.28 4.52
CA TYR A 65 -1.00 15.01 5.59
C TYR A 65 -0.59 16.43 5.17
N PHE A 66 0.03 16.60 3.99
CA PHE A 66 0.36 17.91 3.44
C PHE A 66 -0.87 18.78 3.22
N LEU A 67 -1.96 18.20 2.72
CA LEU A 67 -3.25 18.90 2.60
C LEU A 67 -3.82 19.33 3.97
N ARG A 68 -3.46 18.64 5.07
CA ARG A 68 -3.82 19.05 6.44
C ARG A 68 -2.97 20.23 6.91
N ILE A 69 -1.67 20.23 6.64
CA ILE A 69 -0.74 21.29 7.05
C ILE A 69 -1.04 22.59 6.31
N ARG A 70 -1.17 22.54 4.97
CA ARG A 70 -1.41 23.72 4.14
C ARG A 70 -2.67 24.49 4.54
N ARG A 71 -3.66 23.79 5.12
CA ARG A 71 -4.90 24.40 5.63
C ARG A 71 -4.71 25.15 6.95
N ARG A 72 -3.71 24.80 7.77
CA ARG A 72 -3.41 25.53 9.01
C ARG A 72 -2.65 26.83 8.78
N GLU A 73 -1.92 26.95 7.67
CA GLU A 73 -1.21 28.20 7.31
C GLU A 73 -2.11 29.26 6.67
N THR A 74 -3.31 28.90 6.20
CA THR A 74 -4.24 29.83 5.51
C THR A 74 -5.41 30.31 6.37
N ASN A 75 -5.41 30.00 7.67
CA ASN A 75 -6.43 30.36 8.65
C ASN A 75 -5.75 31.12 9.79
#